data_AF-A0A662EYF2-F1
#
_entry.id   AF-A0A662EYF2-F1
#
_cell.length_a   1.000
_cell.length_b   1.000
_cell.length_c   1.000
_cell.angle_alpha   90.00
_cell.angle_beta   90.00
_cell.angle_gamma   90.00
#
_symmetry.space_group_name_H-M   'P 1'
#
loop_
_entity.id
_entity.type
_entity.pdbx_description
1 polymer ?
#
loop_
_entity_poly.entity_id
_entity_poly.type
_entity_poly.pdbx_seq_one_letter_code
_entity_poly.pdbx_strand_id
1 'polypeptide(L)'
;MYRTDYCGRLSGEDVGRRVRLAGWVKRRRDLGGLTFVDLRDSTGVVQLIFSGSDPRLSIGHDLNREDVITVVGKVRPRGKKDVNPDMPTGEIE
;
A
#
# COMPACT_ATOMS: atom_id res chain seq x y z
N MET A 1 10.56 17.81 -2.00
CA MET A 1 10.84 16.35 -2.08
C MET A 1 9.67 15.67 -2.79
N TYR A 2 9.87 14.56 -3.54
CA TYR A 2 8.81 13.88 -4.32
C TYR A 2 8.17 12.67 -3.60
N ARG A 3 8.91 11.97 -2.72
CA ARG A 3 8.41 10.96 -1.78
C ARG A 3 8.81 11.35 -0.35
N THR A 4 8.14 10.86 0.68
CA THR A 4 8.60 11.03 2.08
C THR A 4 9.35 9.81 2.58
N ASP A 5 8.98 8.62 2.10
CA ASP A 5 9.52 7.34 2.54
C ASP A 5 9.60 6.35 1.35
N TYR A 6 10.11 5.15 1.61
CA TYR A 6 10.21 4.06 0.65
C TYR A 6 9.38 2.86 1.10
N CYS A 7 8.86 2.09 0.14
CA CYS A 7 7.88 1.03 0.39
C CYS A 7 8.43 -0.01 1.37
N GLY A 8 9.61 -0.57 1.10
CA GLY A 8 10.22 -1.61 1.92
C GLY A 8 10.89 -1.12 3.21
N ARG A 9 10.84 0.17 3.51
CA ARG A 9 11.42 0.75 4.74
C ARG A 9 10.40 1.00 5.83
N LEU A 10 9.11 0.84 5.54
CA LEU A 10 8.06 1.03 6.54
C LEU A 10 8.00 -0.16 7.49
N SER A 11 7.72 0.11 8.75
CA SER A 11 7.58 -0.91 9.80
C SER A 11 6.40 -0.62 10.74
N GLY A 12 6.18 -1.50 11.72
CA GLY A 12 5.18 -1.28 12.78
C GLY A 12 5.40 0.00 13.58
N GLU A 13 6.63 0.53 13.64
CA GLU A 13 6.95 1.80 14.30
C GLU A 13 6.34 3.01 13.57
N ASP A 14 5.96 2.83 12.30
CA ASP A 14 5.43 3.91 11.48
C ASP A 14 3.91 4.04 11.55
N VAL A 15 3.25 3.16 12.30
CA VAL A 15 1.80 3.16 12.45
C VAL A 15 1.32 4.55 12.92
N GLY A 16 0.37 5.10 12.18
CA GLY A 16 -0.19 6.41 12.44
C GLY A 16 0.47 7.55 11.65
N ARG A 17 1.69 7.36 11.10
CA ARG A 17 2.34 8.35 10.25
C ARG A 17 1.59 8.51 8.93
N ARG A 18 1.55 9.75 8.42
CA ARG A 18 1.11 10.05 7.06
C ARG A 18 2.33 10.07 6.14
N VAL A 19 2.33 9.22 5.13
CA VAL A 19 3.47 9.03 4.22
C VAL A 19 3.06 9.26 2.77
N ARG A 20 4.04 9.61 1.93
CA ARG A 20 3.90 9.63 0.48
C ARG A 20 4.92 8.69 -0.14
N LEU A 21 4.42 7.69 -0.86
CA LEU A 21 5.22 6.67 -1.53
C LEU A 21 5.04 6.77 -3.05
N ALA A 22 6.05 6.32 -3.79
CA ALA A 22 6.00 6.27 -5.24
C ALA A 22 6.72 5.02 -5.75
N GLY A 23 6.08 4.32 -6.70
CA GLY A 23 6.57 3.04 -7.19
C GLY A 23 5.67 2.45 -8.28
N TRP A 24 5.82 1.13 -8.48
CA TRP A 24 5.10 0.35 -9.48
C TRP A 24 4.08 -0.56 -8.82
N VAL A 25 2.90 -0.68 -9.41
CA VAL A 25 1.91 -1.67 -9.00
C VAL A 25 2.43 -3.08 -9.31
N LYS A 26 2.81 -3.84 -8.29
CA LYS A 26 3.26 -5.24 -8.43
C LYS A 26 2.08 -6.16 -8.69
N ARG A 27 0.98 -5.96 -7.95
CA ARG A 27 -0.23 -6.77 -8.02
C ARG A 27 -1.43 -5.96 -7.51
N ARG A 28 -2.60 -6.14 -8.15
CA ARG A 28 -3.90 -5.67 -7.67
C ARG A 28 -4.80 -6.86 -7.35
N ARG A 29 -5.60 -6.77 -6.28
CA ARG A 29 -6.67 -7.71 -5.93
C ARG A 29 -7.92 -6.90 -5.62
N ASP A 30 -9.00 -7.20 -6.32
CA ASP A 30 -10.25 -6.44 -6.27
C ASP A 30 -11.37 -7.33 -5.74
N LEU A 31 -12.06 -6.87 -4.70
CA LEU A 31 -13.19 -7.53 -4.06
C LEU A 31 -14.47 -6.67 -4.15
N GLY A 32 -14.54 -5.73 -5.10
CA GLY A 32 -15.66 -4.83 -5.34
C GLY A 32 -15.68 -3.65 -4.36
N GLY A 33 -15.98 -3.89 -3.08
CA GLY A 33 -15.99 -2.84 -2.05
C GLY A 33 -14.63 -2.54 -1.42
N LEU A 34 -13.59 -3.27 -1.84
CA LEU A 34 -12.27 -3.25 -1.25
C LEU A 34 -11.25 -3.66 -2.31
N THR A 35 -10.23 -2.83 -2.51
CA THR A 35 -9.13 -3.11 -3.43
C THR A 35 -7.80 -3.08 -2.70
N PHE A 36 -7.03 -4.15 -2.87
CA PHE A 36 -5.66 -4.27 -2.37
C PHE A 36 -4.67 -4.07 -3.50
N VAL A 37 -3.65 -3.26 -3.26
CA VAL A 37 -2.58 -3.01 -4.22
C VAL A 37 -1.24 -3.21 -3.54
N ASP A 38 -0.42 -4.10 -4.09
CA ASP A 38 0.97 -4.23 -3.67
C ASP A 38 1.80 -3.20 -4.45
N LEU A 39 2.26 -2.14 -3.78
CA LEU A 39 3.13 -1.13 -4.35
C LEU A 39 4.59 -1.52 -4.13
N ARG A 40 5.38 -1.57 -5.20
CA ARG A 40 6.81 -1.92 -5.17
C ARG A 40 7.67 -0.73 -5.51
N ASP A 41 8.77 -0.55 -4.78
CA ASP A 41 9.91 0.25 -5.23
C ASP A 41 11.22 -0.54 -5.09
N SER A 42 12.37 0.12 -5.24
CA SER A 42 13.68 -0.53 -5.17
C SER A 42 14.01 -1.11 -3.78
N THR A 43 13.29 -0.73 -2.74
CA THR A 43 13.54 -1.18 -1.35
C THR A 43 12.66 -2.35 -0.94
N GLY A 44 11.54 -2.57 -1.63
CA GLY A 44 10.61 -3.64 -1.30
C GLY A 44 9.19 -3.35 -1.74
N VAL A 45 8.25 -4.02 -1.10
CA VAL A 45 6.82 -3.94 -1.39
C VAL A 45 6.10 -3.46 -0.13
N VAL A 46 5.00 -2.74 -0.29
CA VAL A 46 4.02 -2.44 0.77
C VAL A 46 2.62 -2.66 0.22
N GLN A 47 1.67 -3.05 1.08
CA GLN A 47 0.27 -3.17 0.69
C GLN A 47 -0.42 -1.81 0.86
N LEU A 48 -1.32 -1.50 -0.06
CA LEU A 48 -2.24 -0.38 0.00
C LEU A 48 -3.66 -0.93 0.04
N ILE A 49 -4.53 -0.28 0.81
CA ILE A 49 -5.96 -0.58 0.85
C ILE A 49 -6.76 0.63 0.38
N PHE A 50 -7.66 0.38 -0.56
CA PHE A 50 -8.74 1.29 -0.95
C PHE A 50 -10.05 0.66 -0.52
N SER A 51 -10.75 1.26 0.46
CA SER A 51 -12.04 0.78 0.96
C SER A 51 -13.22 1.49 0.30
N GLY A 52 -14.43 0.94 0.42
CA GLY A 52 -15.69 1.53 -0.10
C GLY A 52 -15.96 2.98 0.30
N SER A 53 -15.42 3.42 1.45
CA SER A 53 -15.49 4.81 1.90
C SER A 53 -14.41 5.73 1.33
N ASP A 54 -13.42 5.19 0.61
CA ASP A 54 -12.36 5.98 -0.01
C ASP A 54 -12.82 6.48 -1.38
N PRO A 55 -12.88 7.79 -1.64
CA PRO A 55 -13.27 8.33 -2.95
C PRO A 55 -12.31 7.93 -4.08
N ARG A 56 -11.12 7.41 -3.75
CA ARG A 56 -10.12 6.91 -4.71
C ARG A 56 -10.29 5.43 -5.03
N LEU A 57 -11.33 4.76 -4.52
CA LEU A 57 -11.58 3.35 -4.80
C LEU A 57 -11.72 3.08 -6.30
N SER A 58 -12.40 3.96 -7.06
CA SER A 58 -12.49 3.86 -8.52
C SER A 58 -11.11 3.84 -9.19
N ILE A 59 -10.21 4.73 -8.78
CA ILE A 59 -8.83 4.73 -9.25
C ILE A 59 -8.16 3.39 -8.91
N GLY A 60 -8.36 2.89 -7.69
CA GLY A 60 -7.87 1.59 -7.26
C GLY A 60 -8.34 0.44 -8.17
N HIS A 61 -9.59 0.48 -8.63
CA HIS A 61 -10.14 -0.50 -9.58
C HIS A 61 -9.44 -0.46 -10.94
N ASP A 62 -9.07 0.74 -11.40
CA ASP A 62 -8.49 0.93 -12.73
C ASP A 62 -6.98 0.65 -12.80
N LEU A 63 -6.32 0.43 -11.66
CA LEU A 63 -4.88 0.16 -11.62
C LEU A 63 -4.50 -1.18 -12.29
N ASN A 64 -3.45 -1.13 -13.09
CA ASN A 64 -2.87 -2.27 -13.79
C ASN A 64 -1.46 -2.59 -13.28
N ARG A 65 -0.99 -3.79 -13.60
CA ARG A 65 0.36 -4.23 -13.26
C ARG A 65 1.39 -3.33 -13.96
N GLU A 66 2.41 -2.94 -13.20
CA GLU A 66 3.47 -2.00 -13.57
C GLU A 66 3.05 -0.54 -13.76
N ASP A 67 1.81 -0.15 -13.43
CA ASP A 67 1.44 1.26 -13.36
C ASP A 67 2.34 2.01 -12.37
N VAL A 68 2.82 3.18 -12.79
CA VAL A 68 3.65 4.07 -11.97
C VAL A 68 2.75 5.03 -11.23
N ILE A 69 2.70 4.90 -9.90
CA ILE A 69 1.79 5.68 -9.06
C ILE A 69 2.52 6.37 -7.92
N THR A 70 1.92 7.46 -7.46
CA THR A 70 2.25 8.11 -6.18
C THR A 70 1.03 8.08 -5.29
N VAL A 71 1.22 7.67 -4.04
CA VAL A 71 0.12 7.52 -3.08
C VAL A 71 0.42 8.31 -1.81
N VAL A 72 -0.62 8.90 -1.23
CA VAL A 72 -0.55 9.55 0.09
C VAL A 72 -1.56 8.86 0.99
N GLY A 73 -1.06 8.27 2.08
CA GLY A 73 -1.85 7.44 2.98
C GLY A 73 -1.37 7.55 4.42
N LYS A 74 -2.15 6.96 5.33
CA LYS A 74 -1.79 6.80 6.73
C LYS A 74 -1.44 5.32 6.96
N VAL A 75 -0.25 5.04 7.49
CA VAL A 75 0.17 3.68 7.81
C VAL A 75 -0.72 3.13 8.93
N ARG A 76 -1.22 1.92 8.74
CA ARG A 76 -2.08 1.20 9.69
C ARG A 76 -1.55 -0.21 9.93
N PRO A 77 -1.78 -0.77 11.11
CA PRO A 77 -1.47 -2.18 11.35
C PRO A 77 -2.47 -3.04 10.58
N ARG A 78 -1.99 -4.17 10.05
CA ARG A 78 -2.90 -5.21 9.54
C ARG A 78 -3.68 -5.85 10.67
N GLY A 79 -4.80 -6.48 10.33
CA GLY A 79 -5.48 -7.39 11.23
C GLY A 79 -4.55 -8.52 11.66
N LYS A 80 -4.65 -8.99 12.92
CA LYS A 80 -3.78 -10.06 13.46
C LYS A 80 -3.74 -11.33 12.60
N LYS A 81 -4.80 -11.59 11.82
CA LYS A 81 -4.92 -12.76 10.93
C LYS A 81 -4.34 -12.52 9.53
N ASP A 82 -4.08 -11.27 9.18
CA ASP A 82 -3.66 -10.82 7.85
C ASP A 82 -2.18 -10.40 7.80
N VAL A 83 -1.48 -10.57 8.92
CA VAL A 83 -0.03 -10.37 9.02
C VAL A 83 0.67 -11.36 8.11
N ASN A 84 1.55 -10.86 7.25
CA ASN A 84 2.32 -11.70 6.34
C ASN A 84 3.78 -11.80 6.81
N PRO A 85 4.21 -12.91 7.45
CA PRO A 85 5.57 -13.04 7.98
C PRO A 85 6.65 -13.10 6.89
N ASP A 86 6.30 -13.42 5.64
CA ASP A 86 7.24 -13.50 4.52
C ASP A 86 7.55 -12.11 3.91
N MET A 87 6.95 -11.05 4.46
CA MET A 87 7.05 -9.68 3.97
C MET A 87 7.58 -8.76 5.08
N PRO A 88 8.66 -7.99 4.86
CA PRO A 88 9.19 -7.07 5.88
C PRO A 88 8.17 -6.04 6.39
N THR A 89 7.26 -5.59 5.51
CA THR A 89 6.16 -4.69 5.86
C THR A 89 4.85 -5.45 6.14
N GLY A 90 4.93 -6.75 6.41
CA GLY A 90 3.77 -7.64 6.47
C GLY A 90 2.85 -7.39 7.66
N GLU A 91 3.31 -6.62 8.64
CA GLU A 91 2.52 -6.20 9.80
C GLU A 91 1.69 -4.92 9.53
N ILE A 92 1.93 -4.24 8.41
CA ILE A 92 1.35 -2.93 8.08
C ILE A 92 0.75 -2.85 6.66
N GLU A 93 -0.03 -1.80 6.43
CA GLU A 93 -0.67 -1.41 5.18
C GLU A 93 -1.07 0.07 5.12
#